data_AF-A0A8J6NMB1-F1
#
_entry.id   AF-A0A8J6NMB1-F1
#
_cell.length_a   1.000
_cell.length_b   1.000
_cell.length_c   1.000
_cell.angle_alpha   90.00
_cell.angle_beta   90.00
_cell.angle_gamma   90.00
#
_symmetry.space_group_name_H-M   'P 1'
#
loop_
_entity.id
_entity.type
_entity.pdbx_description
1 polymer ?
#
loop_
_entity_poly.entity_id
_entity_poly.type
_entity_poly.pdbx_seq_one_letter_code
_entity_poly.pdbx_strand_id
1 'polypeptide(L)'
;MSTSRDSNFYYEITEALKKGLKAAGYEIPNEIIKGALAALFDSVAIHVWCREDVYHVAWEAGWPISPTMADEMLSDVERRVDSEYGITWLTFENAVQEFYAELDWEHLDPQEDEQCIGSFLVCFEPLDSPGASENMLHLEQASFAEALEEADQLAEKSGQTVACYGIPKEEPPSLDAEWLEKYAHKLSDLQPEEDKRSGL
;
A
#
# COMPACT_ATOMS: atom_id res chain seq x y z
N MET A 1 -2.88 -21.42 13.19
CA MET A 1 -3.50 -20.37 14.03
C MET A 1 -2.80 -20.35 15.37
N SER A 2 -2.03 -19.28 15.67
CA SER A 2 -1.34 -19.16 16.96
C SER A 2 -2.31 -18.55 17.98
N THR A 3 -2.87 -19.40 18.85
CA THR A 3 -3.77 -19.03 19.95
C THR A 3 -3.19 -18.01 20.94
N SER A 4 -1.90 -17.67 20.83
CA SER A 4 -1.21 -16.79 21.76
C SER A 4 -1.40 -15.29 21.46
N ARG A 5 -1.79 -14.89 20.25
CA ARG A 5 -1.88 -13.47 19.86
C ARG A 5 -3.27 -12.85 20.05
N ASP A 6 -4.34 -13.60 19.78
CA ASP A 6 -5.73 -13.21 20.12
C ASP A 6 -5.90 -12.93 21.62
N SER A 7 -5.08 -13.59 22.44
CA SER A 7 -5.05 -13.42 23.90
C SER A 7 -4.55 -12.04 24.35
N ASN A 8 -3.67 -11.39 23.58
CA ASN A 8 -3.09 -10.09 23.99
C ASN A 8 -4.05 -8.93 23.73
N PHE A 9 -4.74 -8.92 22.58
CA PHE A 9 -5.73 -7.88 22.27
C PHE A 9 -6.94 -7.93 23.22
N TYR A 10 -7.45 -9.15 23.47
CA TYR A 10 -8.51 -9.36 24.47
C TYR A 10 -8.09 -8.89 25.86
N TYR A 11 -6.84 -9.16 26.24
CA TYR A 11 -6.28 -8.71 27.51
C TYR A 11 -6.18 -7.18 27.58
N GLU A 12 -5.70 -6.52 26.53
CA GLU A 12 -5.55 -5.06 26.47
C GLU A 12 -6.88 -4.32 26.55
N ILE A 13 -7.90 -4.77 25.79
CA ILE A 13 -9.26 -4.20 25.88
C ILE A 13 -9.84 -4.41 27.27
N THR A 14 -9.69 -5.63 27.82
CA THR A 14 -10.21 -5.96 29.16
C THR A 14 -9.56 -5.07 30.23
N GLU A 15 -8.24 -4.86 30.18
CA GLU A 15 -7.51 -4.02 31.13
C GLU A 15 -7.82 -2.52 30.95
N ALA A 16 -7.95 -2.04 29.71
CA ALA A 16 -8.33 -0.65 29.42
C ALA A 16 -9.73 -0.34 29.97
N LEU A 17 -10.71 -1.22 29.71
CA LEU A 17 -12.07 -1.08 30.19
C LEU A 17 -12.15 -1.13 31.72
N LYS A 18 -11.45 -2.08 32.35
CA LYS A 18 -11.35 -2.21 33.80
C LYS A 18 -10.75 -0.96 34.46
N LYS A 19 -9.70 -0.38 33.86
CA LYS A 19 -9.07 0.86 34.33
C LYS A 19 -10.04 2.05 34.21
N GLY A 20 -10.74 2.17 33.08
CA GLY A 20 -11.73 3.23 32.84
C GLY A 20 -12.93 3.16 33.79
N LEU A 21 -13.51 1.97 33.98
CA LEU A 21 -14.64 1.76 34.89
C LEU A 21 -14.28 2.09 36.33
N LYS A 22 -13.09 1.66 36.79
CA LYS A 22 -12.58 1.99 38.13
C LYS A 22 -12.38 3.50 38.31
N ALA A 23 -11.83 4.17 37.30
CA ALA A 23 -11.64 5.63 37.33
C ALA A 23 -12.98 6.40 37.40
N ALA A 24 -14.03 5.85 36.80
CA ALA A 24 -15.40 6.39 36.87
C ALA A 24 -16.16 5.99 38.15
N GLY A 25 -15.53 5.27 39.09
CA GLY A 25 -16.13 4.88 40.37
C GLY A 25 -16.97 3.60 40.32
N TYR A 26 -16.91 2.83 39.23
CA TYR A 26 -17.61 1.55 39.10
C TYR A 26 -16.70 0.39 39.52
N GLU A 27 -17.18 -0.45 40.44
CA GLU A 27 -16.53 -1.70 40.83
C GLU A 27 -17.27 -2.89 40.19
N ILE A 28 -16.99 -3.13 38.91
CA ILE A 28 -17.59 -4.25 38.17
C ILE A 28 -16.67 -5.48 38.26
N PRO A 29 -17.18 -6.66 38.69
CA PRO A 29 -16.41 -7.90 38.71
C PRO A 29 -15.87 -8.28 37.32
N ASN A 30 -14.64 -8.80 37.28
CA ASN A 30 -13.97 -9.16 36.03
C ASN A 30 -14.75 -10.18 35.20
N GLU A 31 -15.47 -11.10 35.86
CA GLU A 31 -16.27 -12.12 35.17
C GLU A 31 -17.49 -11.53 34.46
N ILE A 32 -18.04 -10.41 34.95
CA ILE A 32 -19.13 -9.69 34.25
C ILE A 32 -18.58 -8.95 33.02
N ILE A 33 -17.40 -8.33 33.15
CA ILE A 33 -16.71 -7.69 32.03
C ILE A 33 -16.41 -8.73 30.95
N LYS A 34 -15.79 -9.85 31.31
CA LYS A 34 -15.52 -10.97 30.39
C LYS A 34 -16.78 -11.50 29.75
N GLY A 35 -17.86 -11.69 30.50
CA GLY A 35 -19.13 -12.19 29.96
C GLY A 35 -19.78 -11.23 28.96
N ALA A 36 -19.73 -9.91 29.22
CA ALA A 36 -20.24 -8.90 28.30
C ALA A 36 -19.39 -8.81 27.02
N LEU A 37 -18.07 -8.89 27.18
CA LEU A 37 -17.12 -8.90 26.06
C LEU A 37 -17.20 -10.21 25.26
N ALA A 38 -17.43 -11.36 25.89
CA ALA A 38 -17.56 -12.64 25.20
C ALA A 38 -18.69 -12.61 24.18
N ALA A 39 -19.87 -12.05 24.52
CA ALA A 39 -20.96 -11.90 23.54
C ALA A 39 -20.59 -10.96 22.37
N LEU A 40 -19.76 -9.95 22.64
CA LEU A 40 -19.27 -9.00 21.63
C LEU A 40 -18.22 -9.64 20.71
N PHE A 41 -17.33 -10.47 21.25
CA PHE A 41 -16.22 -11.06 20.52
C PHE A 41 -16.55 -12.43 19.91
N ASP A 42 -17.48 -13.20 20.48
CA ASP A 42 -18.01 -14.44 19.89
C ASP A 42 -18.84 -14.15 18.63
N SER A 43 -19.29 -12.89 18.44
CA SER A 43 -20.07 -12.45 17.28
C SER A 43 -19.29 -11.56 16.31
N VAL A 44 -18.08 -11.12 16.66
CA VAL A 44 -17.25 -10.24 15.85
C VAL A 44 -15.99 -11.01 15.45
N ALA A 45 -15.88 -11.30 14.16
CA ALA A 45 -14.59 -11.65 13.57
C ALA A 45 -13.69 -10.42 13.69
N ILE A 46 -12.88 -10.34 14.76
CA ILE A 46 -11.90 -9.27 14.90
C ILE A 46 -10.86 -9.50 13.81
N HIS A 47 -10.77 -8.56 12.87
CA HIS A 47 -9.77 -8.59 11.82
C HIS A 47 -8.36 -8.52 12.46
N VAL A 48 -7.59 -9.61 12.42
CA VAL A 48 -6.23 -9.68 13.02
C VAL A 48 -5.20 -8.91 12.19
N TRP A 49 -5.54 -8.62 10.94
CA TRP A 49 -4.66 -8.00 9.98
C TRP A 49 -4.55 -6.50 10.18
N CYS A 50 -3.36 -5.98 9.98
CA CYS A 50 -3.02 -4.57 10.16
C CYS A 50 -2.41 -3.97 8.88
N ARG A 51 -2.12 -2.67 8.91
CA ARG A 51 -1.53 -1.97 7.75
C ARG A 51 -0.24 -2.61 7.29
N GLU A 52 0.58 -3.09 8.23
CA GLU A 52 1.85 -3.74 7.94
C GLU A 52 1.69 -4.98 7.06
N ASP A 53 0.58 -5.72 7.19
CA ASP A 53 0.30 -6.87 6.34
C ASP A 53 -0.05 -6.43 4.90
N VAL A 54 -0.80 -5.33 4.75
CA VAL A 54 -1.11 -4.75 3.44
C VAL A 54 0.14 -4.21 2.77
N TYR A 55 0.97 -3.49 3.52
CA TYR A 55 2.24 -2.96 3.02
C TYR A 55 3.15 -4.08 2.53
N HIS A 56 3.22 -5.19 3.26
CA HIS A 56 3.99 -6.35 2.85
C HIS A 56 3.54 -6.86 1.47
N VAL A 57 2.24 -7.10 1.29
CA VAL A 57 1.70 -7.60 0.02
C VAL A 57 1.89 -6.59 -1.11
N ALA A 58 1.64 -5.30 -0.87
CA ALA A 58 1.80 -4.25 -1.87
C ALA A 58 3.26 -4.13 -2.33
N TRP A 59 4.21 -4.07 -1.40
CA TRP A 59 5.63 -3.93 -1.73
C TRP A 59 6.25 -5.18 -2.37
N GLU A 60 5.78 -6.37 -2.03
CA GLU A 60 6.18 -7.60 -2.73
C GLU A 60 5.66 -7.63 -4.16
N ALA A 61 4.46 -7.09 -4.39
CA ALA A 61 3.87 -6.95 -5.71
C ALA A 61 4.43 -5.78 -6.53
N GLY A 62 5.18 -4.86 -5.90
CA GLY A 62 5.75 -3.69 -6.54
C GLY A 62 4.86 -2.45 -6.59
N TRP A 63 3.80 -2.43 -5.78
CA TRP A 63 2.92 -1.27 -5.64
C TRP A 63 3.41 -0.34 -4.53
N PRO A 64 3.54 0.98 -4.79
CA PRO A 64 3.72 1.95 -3.72
C PRO A 64 2.40 2.12 -2.97
N ILE A 65 2.45 2.37 -1.66
CA ILE A 65 1.25 2.38 -0.82
C ILE A 65 1.33 3.45 0.26
N SER A 66 0.18 4.09 0.52
CA SER A 66 -0.01 5.06 1.60
C SER A 66 -0.76 4.45 2.79
N PRO A 67 -0.74 5.09 3.97
CA PRO A 67 -1.56 4.67 5.10
C PRO A 67 -3.06 4.72 4.83
N THR A 68 -3.52 5.71 4.04
CA THR A 68 -4.93 5.86 3.67
C THR A 68 -5.38 4.72 2.76
N MET A 69 -4.58 4.40 1.73
CA MET A 69 -4.85 3.29 0.82
C MET A 69 -4.92 1.96 1.56
N ALA A 70 -3.98 1.72 2.49
CA ALA A 70 -4.00 0.50 3.30
C ALA A 70 -5.25 0.41 4.20
N ASP A 71 -5.69 1.52 4.79
CA ASP A 71 -6.93 1.56 5.57
C ASP A 71 -8.17 1.29 4.72
N GLU A 72 -8.19 1.79 3.49
CA GLU A 72 -9.27 1.56 2.54
C GLU A 72 -9.36 0.09 2.14
N MET A 73 -8.23 -0.53 1.78
CA MET A 73 -8.16 -1.96 1.47
C MET A 73 -8.60 -2.82 2.67
N LEU A 74 -8.11 -2.51 3.88
CA LEU A 74 -8.56 -3.21 5.10
C LEU A 74 -10.06 -3.07 5.31
N SER A 75 -10.60 -1.87 5.12
CA SER A 75 -12.04 -1.60 5.26
C SER A 75 -12.87 -2.33 4.22
N ASP A 76 -12.39 -2.45 2.98
CA ASP A 76 -13.10 -3.16 1.92
C ASP A 76 -13.07 -4.68 2.16
N VAL A 77 -11.92 -5.23 2.53
CA VAL A 77 -11.78 -6.64 2.92
C VAL A 77 -12.71 -6.98 4.08
N GLU A 78 -12.77 -6.14 5.13
CA GLU A 78 -13.66 -6.36 6.28
C GLU A 78 -15.15 -6.34 5.88
N ARG A 79 -15.55 -5.50 4.92
CA ARG A 79 -16.95 -5.45 4.43
C ARG A 79 -17.34 -6.66 3.60
N ARG A 80 -16.37 -7.32 2.96
CA ARG A 80 -16.59 -8.42 2.03
C ARG A 80 -16.23 -9.80 2.61
N VAL A 81 -16.03 -9.89 3.94
CA VAL A 81 -15.61 -11.14 4.60
C VAL A 81 -16.59 -12.27 4.33
N ASP A 82 -16.07 -13.34 3.73
CA ASP A 82 -16.78 -14.60 3.62
C ASP A 82 -16.75 -15.32 4.97
N SER A 83 -17.94 -15.60 5.52
CA SER A 83 -18.09 -16.26 6.82
C SER A 83 -17.61 -17.73 6.86
N GLU A 84 -17.48 -18.38 5.70
CA GLU A 84 -17.01 -19.77 5.58
C GLU A 84 -15.48 -19.85 5.48
N TYR A 85 -14.84 -18.90 4.79
CA TYR A 85 -13.41 -18.95 4.49
C TYR A 85 -12.55 -17.95 5.29
N GLY A 86 -13.17 -16.91 5.87
CA GLY A 86 -12.47 -15.85 6.61
C GLY A 86 -11.53 -15.03 5.73
N ILE A 87 -10.67 -14.23 6.36
CA ILE A 87 -9.65 -13.43 5.66
C ILE A 87 -8.31 -14.19 5.63
N THR A 88 -7.72 -14.31 4.44
CA THR A 88 -6.46 -15.00 4.18
C THR A 88 -5.45 -14.09 3.49
N TRP A 89 -4.18 -14.51 3.35
CA TRP A 89 -3.20 -13.78 2.53
C TRP A 89 -3.67 -13.58 1.09
N LEU A 90 -4.27 -14.62 0.49
CA LEU A 90 -4.86 -14.54 -0.85
C LEU A 90 -5.97 -13.49 -0.94
N THR A 91 -6.70 -13.25 0.16
CA THR A 91 -7.70 -12.19 0.23
C THR A 91 -7.06 -10.81 0.05
N PHE A 92 -5.91 -10.58 0.68
CA PHE A 92 -5.16 -9.32 0.54
C PHE A 92 -4.46 -9.20 -0.81
N GLU A 93 -3.87 -10.29 -1.31
CA GLU A 93 -3.29 -10.32 -2.66
C GLU A 93 -4.32 -9.88 -3.69
N ASN A 94 -5.54 -10.44 -3.63
CA ASN A 94 -6.62 -10.04 -4.52
C ASN A 94 -7.08 -8.59 -4.27
N ALA A 95 -7.27 -8.18 -3.02
CA ALA A 95 -7.73 -6.83 -2.70
C ALA A 95 -6.74 -5.75 -3.16
N VAL A 96 -5.43 -5.99 -3.00
CA VAL A 96 -4.37 -5.10 -3.50
C VAL A 96 -4.43 -5.00 -5.02
N GLN A 97 -4.52 -6.13 -5.73
CA GLN A 97 -4.59 -6.12 -7.19
C GLN A 97 -5.86 -5.44 -7.72
N GLU A 98 -7.01 -5.69 -7.09
CA GLU A 98 -8.28 -5.04 -7.43
C GLU A 98 -8.21 -3.53 -7.19
N PHE A 99 -7.67 -3.10 -6.05
CA PHE A 99 -7.53 -1.68 -5.72
C PHE A 99 -6.69 -0.93 -6.74
N TYR A 100 -5.49 -1.43 -7.07
CA TYR A 100 -4.58 -0.74 -7.99
C TYR A 100 -5.00 -0.85 -9.46
N ALA A 101 -5.83 -1.84 -9.83
CA ALA A 101 -6.42 -1.91 -11.16
C ALA A 101 -7.44 -0.78 -11.42
N GLU A 102 -8.06 -0.25 -10.37
CA GLU A 102 -9.05 0.83 -10.44
C GLU A 102 -8.48 2.21 -10.08
N LEU A 103 -7.25 2.27 -9.55
CA LEU A 103 -6.64 3.51 -9.09
C LEU A 103 -6.19 4.40 -10.27
N ASP A 104 -6.61 5.66 -10.24
CA ASP A 104 -6.18 6.68 -11.20
C ASP A 104 -4.90 7.38 -10.71
N TRP A 105 -3.76 6.85 -11.15
CA TRP A 105 -2.43 7.36 -10.78
C TRP A 105 -2.14 8.77 -11.29
N GLU A 106 -2.80 9.23 -12.36
CA GLU A 106 -2.59 10.56 -12.93
C GLU A 106 -3.29 11.66 -12.12
N HIS A 107 -4.29 11.28 -11.30
CA HIS A 107 -5.15 12.21 -10.57
C HIS A 107 -5.19 11.91 -9.07
N LEU A 108 -4.11 11.36 -8.51
CA LEU A 108 -3.96 11.22 -7.07
C LEU A 108 -4.01 12.58 -6.37
N ASP A 109 -4.50 12.57 -5.13
CA ASP A 109 -4.42 13.75 -4.28
C ASP A 109 -2.94 14.05 -3.97
N PRO A 110 -2.48 15.31 -4.02
CA PRO A 110 -1.08 15.63 -3.76
C PRO A 110 -0.56 15.15 -2.40
N GLN A 111 -1.44 15.06 -1.39
CA GLN A 111 -1.07 14.49 -0.09
C GLN A 111 -0.86 12.98 -0.18
N GLU A 112 -1.60 12.28 -1.04
CA GLU A 112 -1.37 10.86 -1.32
C GLU A 112 -0.05 10.66 -2.06
N ASP A 113 0.33 11.53 -3.00
CA ASP A 113 1.63 11.45 -3.69
C ASP A 113 2.81 11.47 -2.70
N GLU A 114 2.74 12.33 -1.66
CA GLU A 114 3.76 12.42 -0.62
C GLU A 114 3.76 11.20 0.33
N GLN A 115 2.61 10.57 0.54
CA GLN A 115 2.44 9.48 1.51
C GLN A 115 2.52 8.09 0.90
N CYS A 116 2.44 7.98 -0.43
CA CYS A 116 2.53 6.74 -1.17
C CYS A 116 3.99 6.33 -1.31
N ILE A 117 4.45 5.40 -0.46
CA ILE A 117 5.85 4.99 -0.36
C ILE A 117 6.06 3.65 -1.05
N GLY A 118 7.12 3.55 -1.86
CA GLY A 118 7.50 2.31 -2.54
C GLY A 118 8.91 2.33 -3.09
N SER A 119 9.21 1.35 -3.94
CA SER A 119 10.42 1.34 -4.78
C SER A 119 10.03 1.70 -6.21
N PHE A 120 10.79 2.62 -6.81
CA PHE A 120 10.47 3.16 -8.13
C PHE A 120 11.64 2.99 -9.10
N LEU A 121 11.29 2.75 -10.35
CA LEU A 121 12.19 2.75 -11.49
C LEU A 121 11.80 3.89 -12.45
N VAL A 122 12.71 4.83 -12.63
CA VAL A 122 12.55 5.97 -13.53
C VAL A 122 13.50 5.80 -14.72
N CYS A 123 12.97 5.82 -15.94
CA CYS A 123 13.77 5.61 -17.15
C CYS A 123 13.14 6.26 -18.39
N PHE A 124 13.92 6.41 -19.46
CA PHE A 124 13.43 6.97 -20.71
C PHE A 124 12.46 6.05 -21.43
N GLU A 125 11.50 6.65 -22.11
CA GLU A 125 10.69 5.98 -23.13
C GLU A 125 10.92 6.56 -24.53
N PRO A 126 11.02 5.68 -25.56
CA PRO A 126 10.99 4.22 -25.48
C PRO A 126 12.28 3.62 -24.88
N LEU A 127 12.20 2.43 -24.28
CA LEU A 127 13.28 1.80 -23.50
C LEU A 127 14.55 1.46 -24.31
N ASP A 128 14.43 1.41 -25.63
CA ASP A 128 15.53 1.23 -26.57
C ASP A 128 16.20 2.55 -26.96
N SER A 129 15.79 3.67 -26.36
CA SER A 129 16.39 4.97 -26.61
C SER A 129 17.88 4.98 -26.19
N PRO A 130 18.74 5.70 -26.94
CA PRO A 130 20.14 5.84 -26.57
C PRO A 130 20.29 6.45 -25.18
N GLY A 131 20.88 5.69 -24.25
CA GLY A 131 21.11 6.15 -22.88
C GLY A 131 20.02 5.76 -21.87
N ALA A 132 18.97 5.02 -22.26
CA ALA A 132 17.93 4.56 -21.32
C ALA A 132 18.52 3.79 -20.13
N SER A 133 19.42 2.83 -20.38
CA SER A 133 20.09 2.07 -19.32
C SER A 133 21.09 2.89 -18.51
N GLU A 134 21.66 3.95 -19.08
CA GLU A 134 22.65 4.80 -18.39
C GLU A 134 21.99 5.83 -17.47
N ASN A 135 20.75 6.23 -17.79
CA ASN A 135 19.96 7.20 -17.05
C ASN A 135 18.83 6.55 -16.25
N MET A 136 18.87 5.23 -16.11
CA MET A 136 17.97 4.48 -15.25
C MET A 136 18.23 4.87 -13.79
N LEU A 137 17.19 5.35 -13.12
CA LEU A 137 17.23 5.74 -11.72
C LEU A 137 16.35 4.79 -10.90
N HIS A 138 16.95 4.18 -9.88
CA HIS A 138 16.26 3.34 -8.92
C HIS A 138 16.14 4.09 -7.59
N LEU A 139 14.92 4.29 -7.12
CA LEU A 139 14.61 4.98 -5.88
C LEU A 139 14.02 3.98 -4.89
N GLU A 140 14.78 3.64 -3.86
CA GLU A 140 14.35 2.73 -2.79
C GLU A 140 13.66 3.51 -1.67
N GLN A 141 12.47 3.07 -1.26
CA GLN A 141 11.70 3.68 -0.17
C GLN A 141 11.46 5.19 -0.34
N ALA A 142 11.23 5.63 -1.57
CA ALA A 142 10.87 7.00 -1.87
C ALA A 142 9.35 7.20 -1.81
N SER A 143 8.91 8.45 -1.75
CA SER A 143 7.52 8.82 -2.04
C SER A 143 7.27 8.89 -3.54
N PHE A 144 6.00 8.73 -3.94
CA PHE A 144 5.62 8.91 -5.34
C PHE A 144 5.88 10.34 -5.81
N ALA A 145 5.67 11.34 -4.95
CA ALA A 145 6.03 12.73 -5.23
C ALA A 145 7.52 12.91 -5.57
N GLU A 146 8.43 12.31 -4.80
CA GLU A 146 9.87 12.33 -5.09
C GLU A 146 10.20 11.63 -6.41
N ALA A 147 9.55 10.49 -6.70
CA ALA A 147 9.76 9.78 -7.95
C ALA A 147 9.29 10.59 -9.17
N LEU A 148 8.16 11.28 -9.06
CA LEU A 148 7.66 12.19 -10.09
C LEU A 148 8.58 13.40 -10.28
N GLU A 149 9.12 13.97 -9.20
CA GLU A 149 10.07 15.08 -9.28
C GLU A 149 11.34 14.67 -10.03
N GLU A 150 11.92 13.50 -9.70
CA GLU A 150 13.10 12.99 -10.40
C GLU A 150 12.80 12.68 -11.88
N ALA A 151 11.62 12.12 -12.17
CA ALA A 151 11.18 11.85 -13.53
C ALA A 151 11.00 13.13 -14.36
N ASP A 152 10.40 14.17 -13.80
CA ASP A 152 10.19 15.47 -14.46
C ASP A 152 11.53 16.16 -14.72
N GLN A 153 12.42 16.20 -13.74
CA GLN A 153 13.77 16.73 -13.92
C GLN A 153 14.56 15.97 -15.00
N LEU A 154 14.39 14.65 -15.08
CA LEU A 154 15.04 13.84 -16.10
C LEU A 154 14.45 14.12 -17.50
N ALA A 155 13.13 14.28 -17.61
CA ALA A 155 12.44 14.61 -18.85
C ALA A 155 12.86 15.99 -19.36
N GLU A 156 12.92 17.00 -18.48
CA GLU A 156 13.36 18.35 -18.83
C GLU A 156 14.81 18.41 -19.31
N LYS A 157 15.73 17.71 -18.63
CA LYS A 157 17.17 17.71 -18.98
C LYS A 157 17.44 17.00 -20.30
N SER A 158 16.68 15.94 -20.59
CA SER A 158 16.90 15.09 -21.77
C SER A 158 16.08 15.52 -22.99
N GLY A 159 14.96 16.21 -22.78
CA GLY A 159 13.96 16.47 -23.82
C GLY A 159 13.28 15.19 -24.31
N GLN A 160 13.26 14.13 -23.50
CA GLN A 160 12.64 12.85 -23.82
C GLN A 160 11.51 12.54 -22.84
N THR A 161 10.58 11.68 -23.26
CA THR A 161 9.58 11.12 -22.36
C THR A 161 10.26 10.22 -21.33
N VAL A 162 9.82 10.33 -20.08
CA VAL A 162 10.29 9.50 -18.97
C VAL A 162 9.09 8.78 -18.38
N ALA A 163 9.24 7.49 -18.13
CA ALA A 163 8.25 6.69 -17.42
C ALA A 163 8.68 6.45 -15.98
N CYS A 164 7.70 6.45 -15.08
CA CYS A 164 7.86 6.06 -13.69
C CYS A 164 7.12 4.75 -13.43
N TYR A 165 7.85 3.75 -12.96
CA TYR A 165 7.33 2.42 -12.62
C TYR A 165 7.43 2.17 -11.12
N GLY A 166 6.42 1.52 -10.54
CA GLY A 166 6.51 0.85 -9.25
C GLY A 166 7.12 -0.54 -9.43
N ILE A 167 8.04 -0.93 -8.55
CA ILE A 167 8.73 -2.22 -8.61
C ILE A 167 8.82 -2.90 -7.24
N PRO A 168 8.96 -4.24 -7.19
CA PRO A 168 9.10 -4.97 -5.94
C PRO A 168 10.35 -4.55 -5.17
N LYS A 169 10.22 -4.47 -3.85
CA LYS A 169 11.31 -4.04 -2.96
C LYS A 169 12.56 -4.92 -3.04
N GLU A 170 12.40 -6.22 -3.30
CA GLU A 170 13.49 -7.20 -3.18
C GLU A 170 14.09 -7.64 -4.52
N GLU A 171 13.51 -7.23 -5.65
CA GLU A 171 13.96 -7.62 -6.98
C GLU A 171 14.90 -6.54 -7.57
N PRO A 172 16.09 -6.92 -8.07
CA PRO A 172 16.99 -5.95 -8.69
C PRO A 172 16.36 -5.40 -9.97
N PRO A 173 16.33 -4.06 -10.16
CA PRO A 173 15.68 -3.44 -11.31
C PRO A 173 16.37 -3.82 -12.62
N SER A 174 15.58 -4.01 -13.67
CA SER A 174 16.04 -4.31 -15.02
C SER A 174 15.16 -3.64 -16.06
N LEU A 175 15.76 -3.21 -17.17
CA LEU A 175 15.03 -2.73 -18.36
C LEU A 175 14.74 -3.85 -19.37
N ASP A 176 15.03 -5.10 -19.02
CA ASP A 176 14.65 -6.25 -19.84
C ASP A 176 13.12 -6.34 -19.94
N ALA A 177 12.61 -6.60 -21.15
CA ALA A 177 11.17 -6.60 -21.41
C ALA A 177 10.42 -7.69 -20.64
N GLU A 178 11.01 -8.89 -20.48
CA GLU A 178 10.39 -9.97 -19.70
C GLU A 178 10.38 -9.62 -18.21
N TRP A 179 11.41 -8.93 -17.74
CA TRP A 179 11.46 -8.45 -16.35
C TRP A 179 10.39 -7.38 -16.09
N LEU A 180 10.29 -6.37 -16.96
CA LEU A 180 9.32 -5.28 -16.81
C LEU A 180 7.88 -5.80 -16.88
N GLU A 181 7.57 -6.70 -17.82
CA GLU A 181 6.24 -7.31 -17.93
C GLU A 181 5.84 -8.07 -16.65
N LYS A 182 6.82 -8.67 -15.97
CA LYS A 182 6.56 -9.49 -14.78
C LYS A 182 6.50 -8.69 -13.50
N TYR A 183 7.32 -7.66 -13.36
CA TYR A 183 7.59 -7.02 -12.07
C TYR A 183 7.27 -5.52 -12.03
N ALA A 184 7.24 -4.83 -13.15
CA ALA A 184 7.09 -3.38 -13.15
C ALA A 184 5.65 -2.96 -13.44
N HIS A 185 5.12 -2.06 -12.62
CA HIS A 185 3.83 -1.43 -12.83
C HIS A 185 4.05 -0.01 -13.30
N LYS A 186 3.63 0.30 -14.53
CA LYS A 186 3.73 1.66 -15.06
C LYS A 186 2.72 2.56 -14.35
N LEU A 187 3.21 3.58 -13.65
CA LEU A 187 2.38 4.49 -12.84
C LEU A 187 2.13 5.82 -13.55
N SER A 188 3.13 6.34 -14.27
CA SER A 188 3.01 7.63 -14.97
C SER A 188 3.97 7.75 -16.15
N ASP A 189 3.57 8.58 -17.12
CA ASP A 189 4.37 9.05 -18.25
C ASP A 189 4.54 10.57 -18.18
N LEU A 190 5.78 11.04 -18.09
CA LEU A 190 6.10 12.45 -18.06
C LEU A 190 6.72 12.87 -19.40
N GLN A 191 5.98 13.74 -20.09
CA GLN A 191 6.46 14.38 -21.32
C GLN A 191 7.20 15.70 -21.02
N PRO A 192 8.19 16.07 -21.84
CA PRO A 192 8.84 17.37 -21.73
C PRO A 192 7.85 18.54 -21.97
N GLU A 193 8.09 19.67 -21.30
CA GLU A 193 7.22 20.87 -21.35
C GLU A 193 6.90 21.38 -22.78
N GLU A 194 7.82 21.19 -23.73
CA GLU A 194 7.63 21.62 -25.13
C GLU A 194 6.51 20.84 -25.83
N ASP A 195 6.30 19.57 -25.46
CA ASP A 195 5.25 18.72 -26.02
C ASP A 195 3.91 18.91 -25.31
N LYS A 196 3.91 19.20 -23.99
CA LYS A 196 2.70 19.53 -23.22
C LYS A 196 1.93 20.73 -23.79
N ARG A 197 2.63 21.67 -24.44
CA ARG A 197 2.04 22.89 -25.06
C ARG A 197 1.56 22.71 -26.50
N SER A 198 1.93 21.60 -27.14
CA SER A 198 1.61 21.34 -28.56
C SER A 198 0.28 20.60 -28.76
N GLY A 199 -0.36 20.16 -27.66
CA GLY A 199 -1.64 19.44 -27.63
C GLY A 199 -2.89 20.30 -27.36
N LEU A 200 -2.77 21.63 -27.31
CA LEU A 200 -3.87 22.61 -27.22
C LEU A 200 -4.12 23.28 -28.58
#